data_AF-A0A437UXZ1-F1
#
_entry.id   AF-A0A437UXZ1-F1
#
_cell.length_a   1.000
_cell.length_b   1.000
_cell.length_c   1.000
_cell.angle_alpha   90.00
_cell.angle_beta   90.00
_cell.angle_gamma   90.00
#
_symmetry.space_group_name_H-M   'P 1'
#
loop_
_entity.id
_entity.type
_entity.pdbx_description
1 polymer ?
#
loop_
_entity_poly.entity_id
_entity_poly.type
_entity_poly.pdbx_seq_one_letter_code
_entity_poly.pdbx_strand_id
1 'polypeptide(L)'
;MGRKAANIVPLLALVAAFCLFRYPLFHLHGMRQWPLVLVAAAMAISCISILLDRAIVSTFTAIGYAAGFGAGLLFHSRGVDAGGGSTDSLWLIWTAVMACFIVAGVLVAAVKARREA
;
A
#
# COMPACT_ATOMS: atom_id res chain seq x y z
N MET A 1 16.19 -19.77 -12.93
CA MET A 1 15.54 -19.37 -11.66
C MET A 1 15.46 -17.84 -11.43
N GLY A 2 16.19 -16.98 -12.15
CA GLY A 2 16.32 -15.55 -11.79
C GLY A 2 15.14 -14.59 -12.01
N ARG A 3 14.10 -14.95 -12.79
CA ARG A 3 12.99 -14.02 -13.12
C ARG A 3 11.75 -14.17 -12.22
N LYS A 4 11.58 -15.34 -11.57
CA LYS A 4 10.46 -15.61 -10.64
C LYS A 4 10.76 -15.13 -9.21
N ALA A 5 12.02 -15.20 -8.77
CA ALA A 5 12.44 -14.69 -7.46
C ALA A 5 12.30 -13.17 -7.34
N ALA A 6 12.46 -12.42 -8.44
CA ALA A 6 12.23 -10.97 -8.47
C ALA A 6 10.76 -10.58 -8.21
N ASN A 7 9.80 -11.48 -8.42
CA ASN A 7 8.36 -11.20 -8.30
C ASN A 7 7.83 -11.35 -6.87
N ILE A 8 8.57 -12.01 -5.96
CA ILE A 8 8.10 -12.26 -4.58
C ILE A 8 8.59 -11.19 -3.58
N VAL A 9 9.67 -10.48 -3.91
CA VAL A 9 10.26 -9.46 -3.03
C VAL A 9 9.24 -8.39 -2.59
N PRO A 10 8.42 -7.81 -3.48
CA PRO A 10 7.41 -6.82 -3.06
C PRO A 10 6.36 -7.40 -2.11
N LEU A 11 6.00 -8.68 -2.27
CA LEU A 11 5.04 -9.35 -1.38
C LEU A 11 5.64 -9.55 0.02
N LEU A 12 6.91 -9.98 0.10
CA LEU A 12 7.61 -10.11 1.38
C LEU A 12 7.77 -8.76 2.08
N ALA A 13 8.11 -7.71 1.32
CA ALA A 13 8.20 -6.35 1.84
C ALA A 13 6.84 -5.85 2.35
N LEU A 14 5.76 -6.13 1.63
CA LEU A 14 4.39 -5.78 2.03
C LEU A 14 3.98 -6.49 3.33
N VAL A 15 4.26 -7.79 3.46
CA VAL A 15 4.00 -8.56 4.70
C VAL A 15 4.82 -8.03 5.87
N ALA A 16 6.12 -7.76 5.65
CA ALA A 16 6.99 -7.19 6.67
C ALA A 16 6.50 -5.80 7.12
N ALA A 17 6.14 -4.92 6.19
CA ALA A 17 5.58 -3.61 6.47
C ALA A 17 4.27 -3.71 7.25
N PHE A 18 3.36 -4.61 6.85
CA PHE A 18 2.12 -4.86 7.58
C PHE A 18 2.37 -5.31 9.03
N CYS A 19 3.26 -6.28 9.23
CA CYS A 19 3.61 -6.75 10.57
C CYS A 19 4.19 -5.61 11.43
N LEU A 20 5.08 -4.80 10.86
CA LEU A 20 5.69 -3.66 11.56
C LEU A 20 4.65 -2.59 11.93
N PHE A 21 3.80 -2.21 10.97
CA PHE A 21 2.86 -1.12 11.15
C PHE A 21 1.74 -1.52 12.09
N ARG A 22 1.18 -2.72 11.92
CA ARG A 22 0.05 -3.21 12.72
C ARG A 22 0.39 -3.45 14.20
N TYR A 23 1.59 -3.95 14.49
CA TYR A 23 1.94 -4.43 15.84
C TYR A 23 2.94 -3.49 16.54
N PRO A 24 4.26 -3.43 16.22
CA PRO A 24 5.18 -2.48 16.85
C PRO A 24 4.72 -1.01 16.82
N LEU A 25 4.18 -0.56 15.68
CA LEU A 25 3.82 0.85 15.49
C LEU A 25 2.35 1.14 15.78
N PHE A 26 1.62 0.21 16.40
CA PHE A 26 0.20 0.37 16.70
C PHE A 26 -0.13 1.68 17.43
N HIS A 27 0.72 2.08 18.37
CA HIS A 27 0.55 3.30 19.17
C HIS A 27 0.59 4.59 18.35
N LEU A 28 1.18 4.58 17.15
CA LEU A 28 1.29 5.77 16.30
C LEU A 28 -0.01 6.08 15.56
N HIS A 29 -0.84 5.08 15.29
CA HIS A 29 -2.04 5.23 14.46
C HIS A 29 -3.33 4.69 15.09
N GLY A 30 -3.26 3.86 16.12
CA GLY A 30 -4.41 3.38 16.91
C GLY A 30 -5.39 2.44 16.19
N MET A 31 -5.18 2.13 14.91
CA MET A 31 -6.15 1.40 14.07
C MET A 31 -5.76 -0.06 13.83
N ARG A 32 -6.55 -1.03 14.29
CA ARG A 32 -6.30 -2.45 13.99
C ARG A 32 -6.88 -2.89 12.65
N GLN A 33 -8.04 -2.40 12.27
CA GLN A 33 -8.73 -2.90 11.08
C GLN A 33 -8.17 -2.31 9.79
N TRP A 34 -7.88 -1.01 9.76
CA TRP A 34 -7.46 -0.33 8.53
C TRP A 34 -6.16 -0.87 7.91
N PRO A 35 -5.08 -1.12 8.67
CA PRO A 35 -3.88 -1.75 8.11
C PRO A 35 -4.13 -3.13 7.50
N LEU A 36 -5.10 -3.89 8.03
CA LEU A 36 -5.51 -5.20 7.49
C LEU A 36 -6.21 -5.06 6.14
N VAL A 37 -7.15 -4.13 6.05
CA VAL A 37 -7.91 -3.87 4.83
C VAL A 37 -6.95 -3.46 3.71
N LEU A 38 -6.04 -2.53 4.00
CA LEU A 38 -5.05 -2.06 3.03
C LEU A 38 -4.09 -3.18 2.61
N VAL A 39 -3.56 -4.00 3.54
CA VAL A 39 -2.65 -5.10 3.14
C VAL A 39 -3.39 -6.17 2.35
N ALA A 40 -4.64 -6.49 2.68
CA ALA A 40 -5.44 -7.48 1.96
C ALA A 40 -5.70 -7.05 0.52
N ALA A 41 -6.08 -5.78 0.32
CA ALA A 41 -6.22 -5.18 -1.01
C ALA A 41 -4.89 -5.18 -1.77
N ALA A 42 -3.81 -4.77 -1.12
CA ALA A 42 -2.46 -4.75 -1.69
C ALA A 42 -2.00 -6.15 -2.13
N MET A 43 -2.25 -7.18 -1.32
CA MET A 43 -1.94 -8.57 -1.63
C MET A 43 -2.74 -9.07 -2.84
N ALA A 44 -4.05 -8.82 -2.88
CA ALA A 44 -4.89 -9.22 -4.01
C ALA A 44 -4.40 -8.59 -5.34
N ILE A 45 -4.16 -7.27 -5.34
CA ILE A 45 -3.65 -6.53 -6.50
C ILE A 45 -2.29 -7.06 -6.93
N SER A 46 -1.39 -7.27 -5.96
CA SER A 46 -0.03 -7.78 -6.22
C SER A 46 -0.05 -9.17 -6.84
N CYS A 47 -0.83 -10.10 -6.28
CA CYS A 47 -0.99 -11.45 -6.83
C CYS A 47 -1.54 -11.42 -8.26
N ILE A 48 -2.63 -10.69 -8.51
CA ILE A 48 -3.20 -10.54 -9.86
C ILE A 48 -2.16 -9.97 -10.83
N SER A 49 -1.43 -8.93 -10.43
CA SER A 49 -0.43 -8.32 -11.32
C SER A 49 0.72 -9.25 -11.67
N ILE A 50 1.15 -10.12 -10.74
CA ILE A 50 2.21 -11.10 -10.98
C ILE A 50 1.71 -12.18 -11.94
N LEU A 51 0.48 -12.66 -11.79
CA LEU A 51 -0.14 -13.64 -12.69
C LEU A 51 -0.29 -13.11 -14.12
N LEU A 52 -0.40 -11.79 -14.29
CA LEU A 52 -0.47 -11.11 -15.59
C LEU A 52 0.90 -10.66 -16.12
N ASP A 53 2.02 -11.11 -15.52
CA ASP A 53 3.39 -10.69 -15.85
C ASP A 53 3.62 -9.16 -15.77
N ARG A 54 2.82 -8.46 -14.96
CA ARG A 54 2.92 -7.01 -14.68
C ARG A 54 3.42 -6.74 -13.26
N ALA A 55 4.49 -7.45 -12.85
CA ALA A 55 5.05 -7.40 -11.49
C ALA A 55 5.45 -5.99 -11.00
N ILE A 56 5.65 -5.03 -11.91
CA ILE A 56 5.90 -3.63 -11.54
C ILE A 56 4.73 -3.01 -10.73
N VAL A 57 3.49 -3.44 -10.98
CA VAL A 57 2.33 -2.98 -10.22
C VAL A 57 2.41 -3.46 -8.77
N SER A 58 2.85 -4.71 -8.54
CA SER A 58 3.12 -5.25 -7.20
C SER A 58 4.17 -4.43 -6.46
N THR A 59 5.28 -4.06 -7.13
CA THR A 59 6.31 -3.19 -6.55
C THR A 59 5.76 -1.84 -6.11
N PHE A 60 5.03 -1.15 -6.99
CA PHE A 60 4.43 0.14 -6.67
C PHE A 60 3.39 0.03 -5.55
N THR A 61 2.61 -1.06 -5.52
CA THR A 61 1.63 -1.32 -4.46
C THR A 61 2.30 -1.45 -3.09
N ALA A 62 3.40 -2.20 -3.00
CA ALA A 62 4.17 -2.34 -1.77
C ALA A 62 4.78 -1.01 -1.30
N ILE A 63 5.34 -0.23 -2.24
CA ILE A 63 5.86 1.12 -1.93
C ILE A 63 4.73 2.04 -1.46
N GLY A 64 3.59 2.03 -2.13
CA GLY A 64 2.42 2.83 -1.77
C GLY A 64 1.89 2.53 -0.37
N TYR A 65 1.90 1.25 0.03
CA TYR A 65 1.54 0.86 1.40
C TYR A 65 2.51 1.46 2.42
N ALA A 66 3.82 1.37 2.20
CA ALA A 66 4.84 1.93 3.09
C ALA A 66 4.84 3.47 3.12
N ALA A 67 4.85 4.09 1.94
CA ALA A 67 4.87 5.54 1.77
C ALA A 67 3.58 6.17 2.30
N GLY A 68 2.43 5.53 2.12
CA GLY A 68 1.15 6.03 2.62
C GLY A 68 1.08 6.03 4.14
N PHE A 69 1.67 5.04 4.82
CA PHE A 69 1.79 5.07 6.28
C PHE A 69 2.66 6.25 6.73
N GLY A 70 3.83 6.43 6.12
CA GLY A 70 4.74 7.53 6.43
C GLY A 70 4.10 8.90 6.18
N ALA A 71 3.47 9.10 5.03
CA ALA A 71 2.74 10.32 4.71
C ALA A 71 1.55 10.55 5.66
N GLY A 72 0.84 9.49 6.03
CA GLY A 72 -0.23 9.54 7.03
C GLY A 72 0.30 10.06 8.36
N LEU A 73 1.42 9.53 8.87
CA LEU A 73 2.03 10.02 10.11
C LEU A 73 2.49 11.48 10.03
N LEU A 74 3.01 11.91 8.89
CA LEU A 74 3.54 13.27 8.72
C LEU A 74 2.45 14.33 8.56
N PHE A 75 1.34 13.99 7.90
CA PHE A 75 0.34 14.96 7.46
C PHE A 75 -1.04 14.75 8.08
N HIS A 76 -1.23 13.76 8.97
CA HIS A 76 -2.52 13.59 9.61
C HIS A 76 -2.89 14.75 10.53
N SER A 77 -4.18 14.89 10.69
CA SER A 77 -4.84 15.83 11.57
C SER A 77 -5.82 15.07 12.44
N ARG A 78 -5.90 15.47 13.70
CA ARG A 78 -6.89 14.97 14.65
C ARG A 78 -8.00 16.00 14.82
N GLY A 79 -9.22 15.52 14.98
CA GLY A 79 -10.39 16.35 15.18
C GLY A 79 -11.42 15.68 16.06
N VAL A 80 -12.59 16.29 16.12
CA VAL A 80 -13.76 15.77 16.83
C VAL A 80 -14.95 15.88 15.89
N ASP A 81 -15.72 14.81 15.75
CA ASP A 81 -16.96 14.82 14.96
C ASP A 81 -18.11 15.50 15.73
N ALA A 82 -19.25 15.70 15.07
CA ALA A 82 -20.42 16.33 15.67
C ALA A 82 -21.03 15.53 16.84
N GLY A 83 -20.68 14.25 16.99
CA GLY A 83 -21.08 13.37 18.09
C GLY A 83 -20.06 13.32 19.24
N GLY A 84 -18.97 14.10 19.17
CA GLY A 84 -17.91 14.10 20.18
C GLY A 84 -16.88 12.98 20.01
N GLY A 85 -16.95 12.21 18.92
CA GLY A 85 -15.98 11.16 18.60
C GLY A 85 -14.66 11.73 18.08
N SER A 86 -13.52 11.20 18.54
CA SER A 86 -12.22 11.56 17.99
C SER A 86 -12.11 11.10 16.54
N THR A 87 -11.66 11.99 15.66
CA THR A 87 -11.35 11.68 14.25
C THR A 87 -9.86 11.81 13.99
N ASP A 88 -9.34 11.01 13.06
CA ASP A 88 -7.95 11.06 12.61
C ASP A 88 -7.93 10.88 11.09
N SER A 89 -7.25 11.75 10.35
CA SER A 89 -7.17 11.71 8.88
C SER A 89 -6.10 10.77 8.33
N LEU A 90 -5.30 10.11 9.20
CA LEU A 90 -4.21 9.21 8.80
C LEU A 90 -4.68 8.11 7.84
N TRP A 91 -5.83 7.48 8.13
CA TRP A 91 -6.36 6.40 7.30
C TRP A 91 -6.69 6.87 5.88
N LEU A 92 -7.20 8.10 5.75
CA LEU A 92 -7.57 8.71 4.48
C LEU A 92 -6.32 8.98 3.65
N ILE A 93 -5.31 9.60 4.27
CA ILE A 93 -4.03 9.92 3.63
C ILE A 93 -3.32 8.64 3.19
N TRP A 94 -3.26 7.64 4.07
CA TRP A 94 -2.65 6.35 3.74
C TRP A 94 -3.31 5.70 2.53
N THR A 95 -4.65 5.67 2.52
CA THR A 95 -5.43 5.12 1.41
C THR A 95 -5.19 5.88 0.10
N ALA A 96 -5.21 7.21 0.15
CA ALA A 96 -5.02 8.06 -1.02
C ALA A 96 -3.62 7.88 -1.63
N VAL A 97 -2.57 7.89 -0.80
CA VAL A 97 -1.19 7.69 -1.27
C VAL A 97 -1.03 6.30 -1.87
N MET A 98 -1.55 5.26 -1.21
CA MET A 98 -1.48 3.90 -1.76
C MET A 98 -2.19 3.79 -3.11
N ALA A 99 -3.38 4.40 -3.25
CA ALA A 99 -4.10 4.44 -4.52
C ALA A 99 -3.30 5.16 -5.63
N CYS A 100 -2.68 6.31 -5.34
CA CYS A 100 -1.82 7.02 -6.29
C CYS A 100 -0.66 6.15 -6.78
N PHE A 101 -0.01 5.42 -5.89
CA PHE A 101 1.08 4.50 -6.26
C PHE A 101 0.59 3.34 -7.11
N ILE A 102 -0.55 2.73 -6.79
CA ILE A 102 -1.14 1.66 -7.61
C ILE A 102 -1.43 2.18 -9.03
N VAL A 103 -2.07 3.35 -9.15
CA VAL A 103 -2.34 3.98 -10.46
C VAL A 103 -1.05 4.25 -11.21
N ALA A 104 -0.02 4.80 -10.56
CA ALA A 104 1.28 5.01 -11.18
C ALA A 104 1.91 3.68 -11.68
N GLY A 105 1.88 2.63 -10.87
CA GLY A 105 2.37 1.31 -11.27
C GLY A 105 1.64 0.75 -12.50
N VAL A 106 0.32 0.90 -12.57
CA VAL A 106 -0.48 0.51 -13.74
C VAL A 106 -0.11 1.33 -14.97
N LEU A 107 0.07 2.65 -14.85
CA LEU A 107 0.48 3.52 -15.96
C LEU A 107 1.86 3.12 -16.49
N VAL A 108 2.83 2.85 -15.63
CA VAL A 108 4.16 2.38 -16.07
C VAL A 108 4.07 1.03 -16.76
N ALA A 109 3.28 0.09 -16.21
CA ALA A 109 3.04 -1.21 -16.85
C ALA A 109 2.42 -1.05 -18.25
N ALA A 110 1.45 -0.16 -18.41
CA ALA A 110 0.81 0.12 -19.69
C ALA A 110 1.76 0.75 -20.71
N VAL A 111 2.58 1.73 -20.30
CA VAL A 111 3.60 2.35 -21.16
C VAL A 111 4.62 1.31 -21.62
N LYS A 112 5.06 0.42 -20.73
CA LYS A 112 5.98 -0.66 -21.09
C LYS A 112 5.35 -1.63 -22.09
N ALA A 113 4.09 -2.03 -21.87
CA ALA A 113 3.37 -2.90 -22.79
C ALA A 113 3.25 -2.29 -24.20
N ARG A 114 3.02 -0.98 -24.32
CA ARG A 114 2.96 -0.31 -25.63
C ARG A 114 4.30 -0.22 -26.36
N ARG A 115 5.42 -0.25 -25.64
CA ARG A 115 6.77 -0.18 -26.24
C ARG A 115 7.25 -1.54 -26.76
N GLU A 116 6.66 -2.62 -26.28
CA GLU A 116 6.99 -4.01 -26.65
C GLU A 116 6.06 -4.56 -27.75
N ALA A 117 5.03 -3.81 -28.14
CA ALA A 117 4.07 -4.11 -29.20
C ALA A 117 4.48 -3.42 -30.50
#